data_AF-A0A1A7Z3A6-F1
#
_entry.id   AF-A0A1A7Z3A6-F1
#
_cell.length_a   1.000
_cell.length_b   1.000
_cell.length_c   1.000
_cell.angle_alpha   90.00
_cell.angle_beta   90.00
_cell.angle_gamma   90.00
#
_symmetry.space_group_name_H-M   'P 1'
#
loop_
_entity.id
_entity.type
_entity.pdbx_description
1 polymer ?
#
loop_
_entity_poly.entity_id
_entity_poly.type
_entity_poly.pdbx_seq_one_letter_code
_entity_poly.pdbx_strand_id
1 'polypeptide(L)'
;KCNRQPYCDPNTNFESPAEQSKKAKTICMCKEGFHCSGKECITCAKHSTCQPGYEVVSKGSKIHDTICRQCPNGTFVSSTSGKCEKWTECEPGFYAAEGGTSESDTQCVSRHRTHIIVGVITAGAVTL
;
A
#
# COMPACT_ATOMS: atom_id res chain seq x y z
N LYS A 1 -35.58 -36.69 -11.77
CA LYS A 1 -34.19 -36.90 -12.28
C LYS A 1 -33.32 -35.76 -11.76
N CYS A 2 -32.16 -36.05 -11.18
CA CYS A 2 -31.25 -35.04 -10.65
C CYS A 2 -30.03 -34.91 -11.57
N ASN A 3 -29.50 -33.69 -11.72
CA ASN A 3 -28.24 -33.44 -12.41
C ASN A 3 -27.11 -33.27 -11.39
N ARG A 4 -25.88 -33.59 -11.79
CA ARG A 4 -24.70 -33.33 -10.96
C ARG A 4 -24.49 -31.82 -10.80
N GLN A 5 -24.10 -31.40 -9.61
CA GLN A 5 -23.74 -30.02 -9.33
C GLN A 5 -22.41 -29.65 -10.01
N PRO A 6 -22.21 -28.37 -10.38
CA PRO A 6 -20.90 -27.87 -10.81
C PRO A 6 -19.84 -28.14 -9.73
N TYR A 7 -18.65 -28.57 -10.16
CA TYR A 7 -17.50 -28.75 -9.29
C TYR A 7 -16.63 -27.49 -9.29
N CYS A 8 -16.35 -26.95 -8.12
CA CYS A 8 -15.47 -25.79 -7.95
C CYS A 8 -14.05 -26.29 -7.72
N ASP A 9 -13.19 -26.24 -8.75
CA ASP A 9 -11.83 -26.77 -8.69
C ASP A 9 -10.92 -25.87 -7.82
N PRO A 10 -10.45 -26.37 -6.66
CA PRO A 10 -9.60 -25.60 -5.75
C PRO A 10 -8.23 -25.25 -6.35
N ASN A 11 -7.73 -26.00 -7.34
CA ASN A 11 -6.45 -25.73 -8.00
C ASN A 11 -6.51 -24.48 -8.89
N THR A 12 -7.72 -24.13 -9.33
CA THR A 12 -8.00 -22.90 -10.09
C THR A 12 -8.49 -21.74 -9.22
N ASN A 13 -8.31 -21.85 -7.89
CA ASN A 13 -8.72 -20.86 -6.89
C ASN A 13 -10.23 -20.62 -6.78
N PHE A 14 -11.05 -21.59 -7.21
CA PHE A 14 -12.48 -21.59 -6.89
C PHE A 14 -12.77 -22.29 -5.58
N GLU A 15 -13.87 -21.89 -4.96
CA GLU A 15 -14.46 -22.53 -3.78
C GLU A 15 -15.98 -22.57 -3.90
N SER A 16 -16.56 -23.59 -3.27
CA SER A 16 -18.01 -23.71 -3.15
C SER A 16 -18.54 -22.78 -2.04
N PRO A 17 -19.74 -22.21 -2.19
CA PRO A 17 -20.40 -21.50 -1.10
C PRO A 17 -20.64 -22.42 0.10
N ALA A 18 -20.63 -21.85 1.31
CA ALA A 18 -20.84 -22.59 2.55
C ALA A 18 -22.20 -23.28 2.60
N GLU A 19 -23.24 -22.59 2.12
CA GLU A 19 -24.60 -23.11 2.01
C GLU A 19 -24.85 -23.61 0.58
N GLN A 20 -25.17 -24.90 0.44
CA GLN A 20 -25.44 -25.52 -0.85
C GLN A 20 -26.90 -25.94 -0.98
N SER A 21 -27.49 -25.65 -2.15
CA SER A 21 -28.87 -26.04 -2.46
C SER A 21 -28.90 -27.33 -3.28
N LYS A 22 -29.80 -28.24 -2.91
CA LYS A 22 -30.10 -29.44 -3.72
C LYS A 22 -31.02 -29.14 -4.91
N LYS A 23 -31.63 -27.95 -4.95
CA LYS A 23 -32.63 -27.55 -5.97
C LYS A 23 -32.12 -26.46 -6.93
N ALA A 24 -31.07 -25.74 -6.56
CA ALA A 24 -30.41 -24.74 -7.41
C ALA A 24 -29.01 -25.20 -7.81
N LYS A 25 -28.47 -24.63 -8.90
CA LYS A 25 -27.07 -24.85 -9.29
C LYS A 25 -26.15 -24.10 -8.33
N THR A 26 -25.10 -24.76 -7.87
CA THR A 26 -24.00 -24.12 -7.14
C THR A 26 -23.30 -23.11 -8.06
N ILE A 27 -23.06 -21.91 -7.54
CA ILE A 27 -22.24 -20.89 -8.19
C ILE A 27 -20.88 -20.91 -7.50
N CYS A 28 -19.82 -21.24 -8.24
CA CYS A 28 -18.46 -21.22 -7.72
C CYS A 28 -17.98 -19.78 -7.57
N MET A 29 -17.28 -19.50 -6.48
CA MET A 29 -16.70 -18.18 -6.21
C MET A 29 -15.18 -18.29 -6.10
N CYS A 30 -14.48 -17.19 -6.34
CA CYS A 30 -13.05 -17.16 -6.09
C CYS A 30 -12.74 -17.20 -4.59
N LYS A 31 -11.65 -17.87 -4.23
CA LYS A 31 -11.09 -17.88 -2.88
C LYS A 31 -10.71 -16.46 -2.43
N GLU A 32 -10.54 -16.29 -1.12
CA GLU A 32 -10.03 -15.05 -0.57
C GLU A 32 -8.65 -14.69 -1.16
N GLY A 33 -8.45 -13.40 -1.46
CA GLY A 33 -7.26 -12.91 -2.18
C GLY A 33 -7.35 -13.03 -3.71
N PHE A 34 -8.47 -13.50 -4.25
CA PHE A 34 -8.72 -13.61 -5.69
C PHE A 34 -10.04 -12.97 -6.09
N HIS A 35 -10.15 -12.58 -7.36
CA HIS A 35 -11.35 -12.05 -7.98
C HIS A 35 -11.65 -12.72 -9.32
N CYS A 36 -12.92 -12.69 -9.73
CA CYS A 36 -13.33 -13.11 -11.07
C CYS A 36 -12.59 -12.32 -12.16
N SER A 37 -11.96 -13.03 -13.08
CA SER A 37 -11.41 -12.42 -14.30
C SER A 37 -12.41 -12.53 -15.44
N GLY A 38 -12.85 -11.37 -15.95
CA GLY A 38 -13.84 -11.27 -17.02
C GLY A 38 -15.30 -11.43 -16.54
N LYS A 39 -16.25 -11.21 -17.46
CA LYS A 39 -17.69 -11.21 -17.17
C LYS A 39 -18.23 -12.59 -16.80
N GLU A 40 -17.70 -13.62 -17.45
CA GLU A 40 -18.16 -15.01 -17.28
C GLU A 40 -17.52 -15.70 -16.06
N CYS A 41 -16.61 -15.03 -15.33
CA CYS A 41 -15.91 -15.56 -14.15
C CYS A 41 -15.39 -17.00 -14.34
N ILE A 42 -14.72 -17.26 -15.47
CA ILE A 42 -14.20 -18.60 -15.79
C ILE A 42 -12.85 -18.85 -15.08
N THR A 43 -12.15 -17.77 -14.70
CA THR A 43 -10.87 -17.86 -14.00
C THR A 43 -10.82 -16.89 -12.82
N CYS A 44 -10.05 -17.26 -11.80
CA CYS A 44 -9.81 -16.44 -10.62
C CYS A 44 -8.40 -15.83 -10.68
N ALA A 45 -8.32 -14.51 -10.80
CA ALA A 45 -7.08 -13.76 -10.78
C ALA A 45 -6.77 -13.29 -9.35
N LYS A 46 -5.49 -13.25 -8.99
CA LYS A 46 -5.05 -12.76 -7.68
C LYS A 46 -5.32 -11.26 -7.56
N HIS A 47 -5.70 -10.79 -6.38
CA HIS A 47 -5.84 -9.36 -6.14
C HIS A 47 -4.53 -8.59 -6.37
N SER A 48 -4.64 -7.44 -7.03
CA SER A 48 -3.54 -6.51 -7.24
C SER A 48 -3.04 -5.94 -5.91
N THR A 49 -1.72 -5.75 -5.83
CA THR A 49 -1.07 -5.05 -4.72
C THR A 49 -0.73 -3.63 -5.16
N CYS A 50 -1.09 -2.64 -4.36
CA CYS A 50 -0.77 -1.25 -4.68
C CYS A 50 0.74 -1.00 -4.59
N GLN A 51 1.24 -0.23 -5.55
CA GLN A 51 2.64 0.17 -5.59
C GLN A 51 2.94 1.21 -4.50
N PRO A 52 4.21 1.42 -4.13
CA PRO A 52 4.60 2.54 -3.28
C PRO A 52 4.06 3.86 -3.82
N GLY A 53 3.56 4.72 -2.93
CA GLY A 53 2.92 5.98 -3.29
C GLY A 53 1.48 5.86 -3.79
N TYR A 54 0.89 4.66 -3.76
CA TYR A 54 -0.52 4.43 -4.05
C TYR A 54 -1.26 3.95 -2.82
N GLU A 55 -2.41 4.55 -2.54
CA GLU A 55 -3.32 4.06 -1.51
C GLU A 55 -4.32 3.07 -2.08
N VAL A 56 -4.82 2.18 -1.22
CA VAL A 56 -5.96 1.32 -1.53
C VAL A 56 -7.24 2.14 -1.40
N VAL A 57 -7.93 2.39 -2.51
CA VAL A 57 -9.24 3.08 -2.53
C VAL A 57 -10.37 2.09 -2.25
N SER A 58 -10.30 0.92 -2.89
CA SER A 58 -11.27 -0.17 -2.68
C SER A 58 -10.53 -1.48 -2.50
N LYS A 59 -10.85 -2.22 -1.44
CA LYS A 59 -10.33 -3.57 -1.24
C LYS A 59 -10.94 -4.51 -2.27
N GLY A 60 -10.14 -5.45 -2.75
CA GLY A 60 -10.62 -6.52 -3.63
C GLY A 60 -11.72 -7.36 -2.97
N SER A 61 -12.55 -7.96 -3.80
CA SER A 61 -13.61 -8.91 -3.43
C SER A 61 -13.50 -10.15 -4.32
N LYS A 62 -14.37 -11.13 -4.11
CA LYS A 62 -14.42 -12.33 -4.98
C LYS A 62 -14.77 -12.03 -6.44
N ILE A 63 -15.24 -10.81 -6.73
CA ILE A 63 -15.70 -10.39 -8.06
C ILE A 63 -14.82 -9.27 -8.63
N HIS A 64 -14.42 -8.32 -7.79
CA HIS A 64 -13.69 -7.11 -8.21
C HIS A 64 -12.27 -7.13 -7.67
N ASP A 65 -11.32 -6.65 -8.46
CA ASP A 65 -9.94 -6.46 -8.02
C ASP A 65 -9.81 -5.29 -7.01
N THR A 66 -8.67 -5.24 -6.32
CA THR A 66 -8.25 -4.09 -5.52
C THR A 66 -8.04 -2.88 -6.42
N ILE A 67 -8.60 -1.74 -6.02
CA ILE A 67 -8.44 -0.47 -6.73
C ILE A 67 -7.42 0.38 -5.97
N CYS A 68 -6.35 0.75 -6.66
CA CYS A 68 -5.28 1.60 -6.16
C CYS A 68 -5.36 2.98 -6.80
N ARG A 69 -4.96 4.02 -6.05
CA ARG A 69 -4.86 5.40 -6.56
C ARG A 69 -3.55 6.02 -6.12
N GLN A 70 -2.88 6.69 -7.05
CA GLN A 70 -1.68 7.45 -6.73
C GLN A 70 -2.00 8.58 -5.77
N CYS A 71 -1.16 8.81 -4.78
CA CYS A 71 -1.30 9.97 -3.92
C CYS A 71 -1.15 11.26 -4.73
N PRO A 72 -2.08 12.22 -4.62
CA PRO A 72 -1.95 13.51 -5.28
C PRO A 72 -0.71 14.25 -4.77
N ASN A 73 -0.23 15.21 -5.56
CA ASN A 73 0.90 16.04 -5.17
C ASN A 73 0.59 16.78 -3.85
N GLY A 74 1.57 16.88 -2.95
CA GLY A 74 1.36 17.39 -1.60
C GLY A 74 0.91 16.34 -0.58
N THR A 75 0.86 15.04 -0.95
CA THR A 75 0.47 13.95 -0.06
C THR A 75 1.38 12.73 -0.19
N PHE A 76 1.43 11.91 0.86
CA PHE A 76 2.19 10.67 0.92
C PHE A 76 1.33 9.53 1.50
N VAL A 77 1.68 8.27 1.21
CA VAL A 77 1.03 7.13 1.87
C VAL A 77 1.57 6.99 3.29
N SER A 78 0.72 7.26 4.28
CA SER A 78 1.07 7.09 5.69
C SER A 78 1.21 5.60 6.03
N SER A 79 2.33 5.21 6.65
CA SER A 79 2.58 3.81 7.04
C SER A 79 1.61 3.31 8.10
N THR A 80 0.98 4.21 8.85
CA THR A 80 0.04 3.88 9.93
C THR A 80 -1.37 3.68 9.40
N SER A 81 -1.87 4.59 8.55
CA SER A 81 -3.23 4.53 8.03
C SER A 81 -3.35 3.79 6.69
N GLY A 82 -2.25 3.70 5.93
CA GLY A 82 -2.24 3.18 4.55
C GLY A 82 -2.98 4.08 3.55
N LYS A 83 -3.22 5.34 3.91
CA LYS A 83 -3.95 6.34 3.11
C LYS A 83 -3.06 7.50 2.74
N CYS A 84 -3.46 8.24 1.70
CA CYS A 84 -2.79 9.47 1.32
C CYS A 84 -3.08 10.58 2.34
N GLU A 85 -2.04 11.03 3.03
CA GLU A 85 -2.08 12.10 4.01
C GLU A 85 -1.24 13.28 3.52
N LYS A 86 -1.60 14.50 3.92
CA LYS A 86 -0.86 15.70 3.54
C LYS A 86 0.55 15.65 4.10
N TRP A 87 1.50 16.20 3.34
CA TRP A 87 2.83 16.42 3.86
C TRP A 87 2.81 17.36 5.06
N THR A 88 3.69 17.09 6.01
CA THR A 88 3.91 17.92 7.18
C THR A 88 4.42 19.31 6.76
N GLU A 89 3.77 20.35 7.29
CA GLU A 89 4.24 21.72 7.20
C GLU A 89 5.13 22.02 8.42
N CYS A 90 6.35 22.51 8.17
CA CYS A 90 7.29 22.76 9.25
C CYS A 90 6.96 24.04 10.04
N GLU A 91 6.91 23.90 11.36
CA GLU A 91 6.67 25.00 12.29
C GLU A 91 7.77 26.08 12.24
N PRO A 92 7.47 27.31 12.71
CA PRO A 92 8.46 28.37 12.83
C PRO A 92 9.70 27.92 13.62
N GLY A 93 10.89 28.23 13.09
CA GLY A 93 12.16 27.77 13.66
C GLY A 93 12.67 26.45 13.08
N PHE A 94 11.86 25.76 12.26
CA PHE A 94 12.26 24.60 11.47
C PHE A 94 12.25 24.93 9.97
N TYR A 95 12.82 24.05 9.16
CA TYR A 95 12.72 24.09 7.71
C TYR A 95 12.69 22.66 7.16
N ALA A 96 12.07 22.48 6.00
CA ALA A 96 12.09 21.20 5.28
C ALA A 96 13.49 21.00 4.68
N ALA A 97 14.24 20.01 5.16
CA ALA A 97 15.53 19.66 4.56
C ALA A 97 15.35 19.01 3.19
N GLU A 98 14.35 18.15 3.07
CA GLU A 98 13.85 17.57 1.84
C GLU A 98 12.32 17.68 1.83
N GLY A 99 11.75 17.94 0.65
CA GLY A 99 10.29 17.95 0.49
C GLY A 99 9.72 16.53 0.57
N GLY A 100 8.46 16.41 0.96
CA GLY A 100 7.73 15.14 0.92
C GLY A 100 7.65 14.56 -0.50
N THR A 101 7.45 13.24 -0.57
CA THR A 101 7.19 12.49 -1.80
C THR A 101 5.84 11.77 -1.68
N SER A 102 5.41 11.02 -2.69
CA SER A 102 4.23 10.16 -2.54
C SER A 102 4.43 9.03 -1.53
N GLU A 103 5.67 8.71 -1.17
CA GLU A 103 6.04 7.58 -0.32
C GLU A 103 6.50 7.98 1.08
N SER A 104 6.96 9.22 1.25
CA SER A 104 7.57 9.71 2.48
C SER A 104 7.09 11.12 2.82
N ASP A 105 6.93 11.39 4.10
CA ASP A 105 6.58 12.72 4.59
C ASP A 105 7.77 13.70 4.51
N THR A 106 7.47 15.00 4.59
CA THR A 106 8.45 16.07 4.76
C THR A 106 9.18 15.92 6.09
N GLN A 107 10.51 16.03 6.05
CA GLN A 107 11.33 16.03 7.28
C GLN A 107 11.71 17.45 7.69
N CYS A 108 11.27 17.85 8.89
CA CYS A 108 11.54 19.17 9.46
C CYS A 108 12.80 19.15 10.32
N VAL A 109 13.75 20.03 9.99
CA VAL A 109 15.03 20.18 10.68
C VAL A 109 15.10 21.54 11.36
N SER A 110 15.64 21.60 12.58
CA SER A 110 15.73 22.85 13.34
C SER A 110 16.76 23.79 12.70
N ARG A 111 16.48 25.10 12.76
CA ARG A 111 17.39 26.14 12.27
C ARG A 111 18.55 26.44 13.22
N HIS A 112 18.68 25.72 14.33
CA HIS A 112 19.74 25.98 15.30
C HIS A 112 21.09 25.59 14.72
N ARG A 113 21.94 26.62 14.49
CA ARG A 113 23.37 26.43 14.19
C ARG A 113 24.01 25.68 15.34
N THR A 114 24.31 24.40 15.15
CA THR A 114 25.30 23.71 15.98
C THR A 114 26.63 24.42 15.74
N HIS A 115 27.11 25.18 16.73
CA HIS A 115 28.46 25.72 16.69
C HIS A 115 29.43 24.54 16.68
N ILE A 116 29.94 24.15 15.51
CA ILE A 116 31.08 23.26 15.41
C ILE A 116 32.26 24.05 15.98
N ILE A 117 32.60 23.82 17.26
CA ILE A 117 33.84 24.32 17.84
C ILE A 117 34.96 23.55 17.14
N VAL A 118 35.45 24.10 16.02
CA VAL A 118 36.68 23.65 15.40
C VAL A 118 37.80 24.00 16.38
N GLY A 119 38.20 23.03 17.21
CA GLY A 119 39.38 23.15 18.05
C GLY A 119 40.60 23.32 17.17
N VAL A 120 41.03 24.57 16.96
CA VAL A 120 42.29 24.88 16.29
C VAL A 120 43.40 24.42 17.21
N ILE A 121 43.94 23.21 16.98
CA ILE A 121 45.21 22.80 17.58
C ILE A 121 46.30 23.58 16.86
N THR A 122 46.69 24.74 17.38
CA THR A 122 47.93 25.38 17.00
C THR A 122 49.08 24.50 17.52
N ALA A 123 49.68 23.72 16.63
CA ALA A 123 50.94 23.06 16.90
C ALA A 123 52.01 24.15 17.10
N GLY A 124 52.25 24.51 18.36
CA GLY A 124 53.37 25.35 18.75
C GLY A 124 54.66 24.64 18.41
N ALA A 125 55.42 25.18 17.46
CA ALA A 125 56.80 24.79 17.22
C ALA A 125 57.62 25.16 18.46
N VAL A 126 58.05 24.16 19.23
CA VAL A 126 59.12 24.31 20.21
C VAL A 126 60.43 24.08 19.46
N THR A 127 61.22 25.15 19.38
CA THR A 127 62.60 25.18 18.91
C THR A 127 63.53 24.38 19.82
N LEU A 128 64.48 23.67 19.19
CA LEU A 128 65.82 23.41 19.73
C LEU A 128 66.82 23.88 18.68
#